data_AF-A0A812Z4Q4-F1
#
_entry.id   AF-A0A812Z4Q4-F1
#
_cell.length_a   1.000
_cell.length_b   1.000
_cell.length_c   1.000
_cell.angle_alpha   90.00
_cell.angle_beta   90.00
_cell.angle_gamma   90.00
#
_symmetry.space_group_name_H-M   'P 1'
#
loop_
_entity.id
_entity.type
_entity.pdbx_description
1 polymer ?
#
loop_
_entity_poly.entity_id
_entity_poly.type
_entity_poly.pdbx_seq_one_letter_code
_entity_poly.pdbx_strand_id
1 'polypeptide(L)'
;MAVTLCTCAVAALICQSGSTRLEAVNVQGLQKKYEHLDAWLFNGQPPRGGAAVSAEVPQAPQENMHDGNICADDEEYFEDLCYLKCSLATKGTHPIRTSAFTCCKSEPCSFDNTEINMSPCDGFDVSGNVHGQHSACPHGEGTCLEDEELLLGMCYKKCSILTHGRFNHRVAATTCCSETGLACFNPMNLKTDFVGFAVGGGKGDGSQATPSVPHLPMKAGGVPDRWTMQALRPCVRWRQR
;
A
#
# COMPACT_ATOMS: atom_id res chain seq x y z
N MET A 1 -49.72 -22.16 27.93
CA MET A 1 -50.66 -22.52 26.85
C MET A 1 -49.96 -22.24 25.53
N ALA A 2 -49.97 -23.22 24.63
CA ALA A 2 -49.08 -23.34 23.49
C ALA A 2 -49.33 -22.28 22.39
N VAL A 3 -48.26 -21.81 21.76
CA VAL A 3 -48.33 -21.10 20.48
C VAL A 3 -47.74 -22.01 19.42
N THR A 4 -48.61 -22.61 18.62
CA THR A 4 -48.30 -23.52 17.53
C THR A 4 -47.83 -22.70 16.33
N LEU A 5 -46.54 -22.77 15.98
CA LEU A 5 -46.01 -22.17 14.75
C LEU A 5 -46.16 -23.15 13.58
N CYS A 6 -46.96 -22.74 12.62
CA CYS A 6 -47.18 -23.37 11.34
C CYS A 6 -45.91 -23.23 10.48
N THR A 7 -45.26 -24.34 10.13
CA THR A 7 -44.15 -24.33 9.17
C THR A 7 -44.65 -24.75 7.79
N CYS A 8 -44.73 -23.80 6.86
CA CYS A 8 -44.88 -24.08 5.43
C CYS A 8 -43.57 -24.66 4.89
N ALA A 9 -43.59 -25.94 4.47
CA ALA A 9 -42.48 -26.55 3.75
C ALA A 9 -42.51 -26.09 2.28
N VAL A 10 -41.47 -25.38 1.84
CA VAL A 10 -41.25 -25.09 0.41
C VAL A 10 -40.47 -26.25 -0.19
N ALA A 11 -41.15 -27.09 -0.98
CA ALA A 11 -40.53 -28.15 -1.75
C ALA A 11 -40.08 -27.61 -3.12
N ALA A 12 -38.78 -27.42 -3.30
CA ALA A 12 -38.20 -27.21 -4.63
C ALA A 12 -37.99 -28.57 -5.30
N LEU A 13 -38.86 -28.91 -6.27
CA LEU A 13 -38.63 -30.04 -7.17
C LEU A 13 -37.54 -29.66 -8.18
N ILE A 14 -36.40 -30.35 -8.13
CA ILE A 14 -35.52 -30.50 -9.29
C ILE A 14 -35.66 -31.94 -9.76
N CYS A 15 -36.34 -32.11 -10.89
CA CYS A 15 -36.58 -33.38 -11.53
C CYS A 15 -35.48 -33.62 -12.58
N GLN A 16 -34.57 -34.58 -12.34
CA GLN A 16 -33.87 -35.32 -13.40
C GLN A 16 -33.20 -36.58 -12.83
N SER A 17 -33.87 -37.72 -13.09
CA SER A 17 -33.35 -39.07 -13.35
C SER A 17 -32.17 -39.63 -12.54
N GLY A 18 -32.50 -40.59 -11.67
CA GLY A 18 -31.75 -41.86 -11.56
C GLY A 18 -30.98 -42.11 -10.26
N SER A 19 -31.46 -43.07 -9.48
CA SER A 19 -30.81 -43.77 -8.36
C SER A 19 -30.90 -43.11 -6.97
N THR A 20 -31.89 -43.56 -6.20
CA THR A 20 -32.09 -43.20 -4.78
C THR A 20 -31.20 -44.06 -3.87
N ARG A 21 -30.15 -43.46 -3.30
CA ARG A 21 -29.59 -43.87 -2.01
C ARG A 21 -29.82 -42.72 -1.03
N LEU A 22 -30.84 -42.86 -0.19
CA LEU A 22 -31.16 -41.92 0.89
C LEU A 22 -30.15 -42.13 2.02
N GLU A 23 -29.13 -41.28 2.11
CA GLU A 23 -28.47 -41.04 3.39
C GLU A 23 -29.15 -39.86 4.06
N ALA A 24 -29.80 -40.13 5.20
CA ALA A 24 -30.39 -39.10 6.04
C ALA A 24 -29.27 -38.23 6.62
N VAL A 25 -29.06 -37.04 6.07
CA VAL A 25 -28.17 -36.05 6.68
C VAL A 25 -28.87 -35.51 7.92
N ASN A 26 -28.25 -35.76 9.08
CA ASN A 26 -28.74 -35.30 10.37
C ASN A 26 -28.66 -33.76 10.47
N VAL A 27 -29.79 -33.09 10.23
CA VAL A 27 -29.91 -31.62 10.24
C VAL A 27 -29.77 -31.02 11.64
N GLN A 28 -29.87 -31.82 12.72
CA GLN A 28 -29.69 -31.34 14.10
C GLN A 28 -28.23 -30.95 14.42
N GLY A 29 -27.25 -31.43 13.62
CA GLY A 29 -25.84 -31.05 13.77
C GLY A 29 -25.50 -29.67 13.20
N LEU A 30 -26.30 -29.15 12.27
CA LEU A 30 -26.06 -27.84 11.64
C LEU A 30 -26.66 -26.68 12.44
N GLN A 31 -27.77 -26.91 13.13
CA GLN A 31 -28.48 -25.85 13.85
C GLN A 31 -27.68 -25.32 15.06
N LYS A 32 -26.97 -26.19 15.79
CA LYS A 32 -26.08 -25.78 16.89
C LYS A 32 -24.90 -24.91 16.45
N LYS A 33 -24.51 -24.94 15.18
CA LYS A 33 -23.38 -24.13 14.67
C LYS A 33 -23.79 -22.69 14.34
N TYR A 34 -25.10 -22.43 14.18
CA TYR A 34 -25.62 -21.14 13.69
C TYR A 34 -26.54 -20.40 14.67
N GLU A 35 -26.91 -20.98 15.82
CA GLU A 35 -27.71 -20.28 16.86
C GLU A 35 -27.03 -19.02 17.43
N HIS A 36 -25.71 -18.87 17.27
CA HIS A 36 -24.97 -17.71 17.77
C HIS A 36 -24.85 -16.54 16.78
N LEU A 37 -25.30 -16.70 15.52
CA LEU A 37 -25.23 -15.66 14.49
C LEU A 37 -26.43 -14.71 14.50
N ASP A 38 -27.59 -15.14 15.01
CA ASP A 38 -28.82 -14.32 14.98
C ASP A 38 -28.85 -13.22 16.07
N ALA A 39 -28.08 -13.38 17.15
CA ALA A 39 -27.98 -12.37 18.22
C ALA A 39 -27.17 -11.13 17.81
N TRP A 40 -26.41 -11.23 16.72
CA TRP A 40 -25.47 -10.21 16.25
C TRP A 40 -26.09 -9.12 15.40
N LEU A 41 -27.11 -9.48 14.63
CA LEU A 41 -27.74 -8.58 13.65
C LEU A 41 -28.65 -7.51 14.30
N PHE A 42 -29.08 -7.70 15.55
CA PHE A 42 -30.09 -6.83 16.16
C PHE A 42 -29.63 -5.96 17.33
N ASN A 43 -28.52 -6.28 18.01
CA ASN A 43 -28.14 -5.59 19.25
C ASN A 43 -26.75 -4.92 19.26
N GLY A 44 -26.05 -4.85 18.12
CA GLY A 44 -24.93 -3.93 17.92
C GLY A 44 -23.75 -4.00 18.91
N GLN A 45 -23.52 -5.13 19.59
CA GLN A 45 -22.44 -5.26 20.58
C GLN A 45 -21.36 -6.26 20.13
N PRO A 46 -20.08 -5.84 19.99
CA PRO A 46 -18.99 -6.71 19.53
C PRO A 46 -18.66 -7.90 20.46
N PRO A 47 -18.20 -9.06 19.94
CA PRO A 47 -18.10 -10.28 20.72
C PRO A 47 -16.71 -10.23 21.32
N ARG A 48 -16.63 -10.16 22.65
CA ARG A 48 -15.34 -10.16 23.32
C ARG A 48 -14.63 -11.48 23.00
N GLY A 49 -13.59 -11.41 22.17
CA GLY A 49 -12.65 -12.52 21.92
C GLY A 49 -12.49 -13.00 20.48
N GLY A 50 -13.13 -12.39 19.49
CA GLY A 50 -12.82 -12.67 18.07
C GLY A 50 -11.89 -11.60 17.51
N ALA A 51 -10.67 -11.98 17.08
CA ALA A 51 -9.83 -11.10 16.29
C ALA A 51 -10.57 -10.74 15.00
N ALA A 52 -11.05 -9.50 14.92
CA ALA A 52 -11.58 -8.94 13.69
C ALA A 52 -10.43 -8.95 12.69
N VAL A 53 -10.57 -9.73 11.62
CA VAL A 53 -9.79 -9.49 10.40
C VAL A 53 -10.39 -8.22 9.82
N SER A 54 -9.87 -7.08 10.27
CA SER A 54 -10.21 -5.79 9.68
C SER A 54 -9.82 -5.87 8.22
N ALA A 55 -10.70 -5.45 7.32
CA ALA A 55 -10.22 -4.91 6.05
C ALA A 55 -9.21 -3.83 6.45
N GLU A 56 -7.94 -4.02 6.07
CA GLU A 56 -6.89 -3.05 6.32
C GLU A 56 -7.31 -1.77 5.62
N VAL A 57 -7.84 -0.83 6.40
CA VAL A 57 -7.99 0.55 5.96
C VAL A 57 -6.57 0.98 5.61
N PRO A 58 -6.30 1.51 4.40
CA PRO A 58 -5.01 2.12 4.09
C PRO A 58 -4.69 3.12 5.19
N GLN A 59 -3.76 2.73 6.06
CA GLN A 59 -3.47 3.52 7.23
C GLN A 59 -2.70 4.75 6.76
N ALA A 60 -3.06 5.89 7.34
CA ALA A 60 -2.28 7.11 7.24
C ALA A 60 -0.80 6.76 7.49
N PRO A 61 0.12 7.41 6.78
CA PRO A 61 1.51 6.98 6.79
C PRO A 61 2.05 6.89 8.23
N GLN A 62 2.81 5.82 8.55
CA GLN A 62 3.59 5.77 9.79
C GLN A 62 4.81 6.68 9.62
N GLU A 63 4.51 7.97 9.72
CA GLU A 63 5.50 9.01 9.68
C GLU A 63 6.28 8.95 10.99
N ASN A 64 7.49 8.40 10.97
CA ASN A 64 8.48 8.76 12.00
C ASN A 64 8.99 10.20 11.82
N MET A 65 8.49 10.93 10.81
CA MET A 65 8.73 12.34 10.51
C MET A 65 8.15 13.34 11.55
N HIS A 66 7.70 12.85 12.72
CA HIS A 66 7.18 13.69 13.81
C HIS A 66 8.29 14.22 14.75
N ASP A 67 9.54 13.83 14.54
CA ASP A 67 10.71 14.29 15.31
C ASP A 67 11.37 15.56 14.72
N GLY A 68 10.81 16.12 13.65
CA GLY A 68 11.34 17.26 12.92
C GLY A 68 12.15 16.87 11.67
N ASN A 69 12.29 15.57 11.38
CA ASN A 69 12.89 15.09 10.12
C ASN A 69 11.89 15.16 8.97
N ILE A 70 12.38 15.65 7.83
CA ILE A 70 11.61 15.86 6.58
C ILE A 70 11.55 14.59 5.71
N CYS A 71 12.38 13.61 6.02
CA CYS A 71 12.52 12.34 5.32
C CYS A 71 12.35 11.18 6.30
N ALA A 72 12.27 9.94 5.79
CA ALA A 72 12.20 8.75 6.64
C ALA A 72 13.48 8.55 7.48
N ASP A 73 13.42 7.68 8.49
CA ASP A 73 14.52 7.46 9.44
C ASP A 73 15.81 6.94 8.81
N ASP A 74 15.72 6.25 7.68
CA ASP A 74 16.87 5.77 6.92
C ASP A 74 17.33 6.75 5.83
N GLU A 75 16.73 7.95 5.79
CA GLU A 75 16.97 8.96 4.78
C GLU A 75 17.57 10.27 5.34
N GLU A 76 18.29 10.99 4.49
CA GLU A 76 18.80 12.33 4.72
C GLU A 76 18.25 13.27 3.65
N TYR A 77 17.98 14.51 4.07
CA TYR A 77 17.54 15.56 3.17
C TYR A 77 18.75 16.23 2.50
N PHE A 78 18.78 16.25 1.17
CA PHE A 78 19.83 16.88 0.38
C PHE A 78 19.23 17.44 -0.91
N GLU A 79 19.50 18.72 -1.22
CA GLU A 79 19.00 19.40 -2.45
C GLU A 79 17.51 19.14 -2.75
N ASP A 80 16.65 19.30 -1.74
CA ASP A 80 15.18 19.14 -1.83
C ASP A 80 14.66 17.72 -2.07
N LEU A 81 15.53 16.72 -1.91
CA LEU A 81 15.17 15.31 -2.01
C LEU A 81 15.62 14.52 -0.78
N CYS A 82 14.91 13.43 -0.53
CA CYS A 82 15.18 12.43 0.48
C CYS A 82 15.99 11.29 -0.14
N TYR A 83 17.23 11.17 0.31
CA TYR A 83 18.18 10.14 -0.12
C TYR A 83 18.42 9.16 1.01
N LEU A 84 18.74 7.90 0.71
CA LEU A 84 19.31 6.98 1.68
C LEU A 84 20.56 7.61 2.31
N LYS A 85 20.63 7.56 3.65
CA LYS A 85 21.78 8.09 4.39
C LYS A 85 23.08 7.48 3.85
N CYS A 86 24.07 8.31 3.54
CA CYS A 86 25.40 7.87 3.10
C CYS A 86 26.03 6.87 4.09
N SER A 87 25.80 7.04 5.40
CA SER A 87 26.24 6.09 6.43
C SER A 87 25.59 4.70 6.30
N LEU A 88 24.35 4.60 5.81
CA LEU A 88 23.70 3.33 5.53
C LEU A 88 24.13 2.77 4.18
N ALA A 89 24.17 3.63 3.15
CA ALA A 89 24.55 3.25 1.79
C ALA A 89 25.97 2.66 1.71
N THR A 90 26.91 3.23 2.48
CA THR A 90 28.31 2.76 2.48
C THR A 90 28.67 1.88 3.69
N LYS A 91 27.68 1.48 4.50
CA LYS A 91 27.89 0.69 5.73
C LYS A 91 28.85 1.37 6.73
N GLY A 92 28.76 2.70 6.82
CA GLY A 92 29.44 3.54 7.81
C GLY A 92 30.82 4.05 7.39
N THR A 93 31.30 3.72 6.20
CA THR A 93 32.65 4.12 5.74
C THR A 93 32.74 5.57 5.24
N HIS A 94 31.67 6.09 4.64
CA HIS A 94 31.58 7.40 4.00
C HIS A 94 30.26 8.06 4.42
N PRO A 95 30.14 8.59 5.65
CA PRO A 95 28.85 9.04 6.18
C PRO A 95 28.39 10.42 5.68
N ILE A 96 29.21 11.15 4.93
CA ILE A 96 28.95 12.56 4.59
C ILE A 96 28.51 12.66 3.13
N ARG A 97 27.28 13.10 2.87
CA ARG A 97 26.82 13.35 1.50
C ARG A 97 27.42 14.63 0.94
N THR A 98 27.93 14.55 -0.28
CA THR A 98 28.49 15.72 -1.00
C THR A 98 27.77 16.02 -2.30
N SER A 99 27.07 15.05 -2.89
CA SER A 99 26.16 15.23 -4.03
C SER A 99 25.12 14.11 -4.07
N ALA A 100 24.23 14.13 -5.06
CA ALA A 100 23.32 13.01 -5.35
C ALA A 100 24.07 11.67 -5.56
N PHE A 101 25.29 11.72 -6.07
CA PHE A 101 26.06 10.55 -6.52
C PHE A 101 27.35 10.30 -5.72
N THR A 102 27.57 11.03 -4.62
CA THR A 102 28.84 10.97 -3.88
C THR A 102 28.69 11.05 -2.38
N CYS A 103 29.42 10.15 -1.70
CA CYS A 103 29.55 10.11 -0.24
C CYS A 103 31.05 10.22 0.14
N CYS A 104 31.34 10.89 1.24
CA CYS A 104 32.68 11.26 1.70
C CYS A 104 32.96 10.71 3.10
N LYS A 105 34.22 10.35 3.36
CA LYS A 105 34.66 9.75 4.62
C LYS A 105 34.81 10.75 5.75
N SER A 106 35.38 11.90 5.45
CA SER A 106 35.73 12.93 6.44
C SER A 106 35.96 14.26 5.77
N GLU A 107 35.62 15.36 6.44
CA GLU A 107 35.96 16.69 5.93
C GLU A 107 37.46 16.99 6.14
N PRO A 108 38.11 17.73 5.22
CA PRO A 108 37.57 18.22 3.95
C PRO A 108 37.41 17.11 2.91
N CYS A 109 36.30 17.13 2.18
CA CYS A 109 36.04 16.14 1.13
C CYS A 109 36.93 16.39 -0.09
N SER A 110 37.66 15.35 -0.47
CA SER A 110 38.65 15.30 -1.55
C SER A 110 38.39 14.07 -2.42
N PHE A 111 39.01 14.00 -3.60
CA PHE A 111 38.83 12.83 -4.48
C PHE A 111 39.29 11.51 -3.85
N ASP A 112 40.31 11.54 -2.98
CA ASP A 112 40.88 10.32 -2.37
C ASP A 112 40.03 9.74 -1.24
N ASN A 113 39.09 10.51 -0.69
CA ASN A 113 38.23 10.09 0.42
C ASN A 113 36.73 10.22 0.09
N THR A 114 36.42 10.31 -1.20
CA THR A 114 35.05 10.36 -1.74
C THR A 114 34.80 9.11 -2.56
N GLU A 115 33.71 8.43 -2.24
CA GLU A 115 33.16 7.35 -3.05
C GLU A 115 32.16 7.94 -4.05
N ILE A 116 32.25 7.52 -5.31
CA ILE A 116 31.44 8.04 -6.41
C ILE A 116 30.69 6.88 -7.05
N ASN A 117 29.37 7.01 -7.17
CA ASN A 117 28.54 6.11 -7.96
C ASN A 117 27.52 6.92 -8.74
N MET A 118 27.73 7.05 -10.05
CA MET A 118 26.91 7.87 -10.96
C MET A 118 25.75 7.09 -11.60
N SER A 119 25.30 5.99 -10.99
CA SER A 119 24.16 5.21 -11.48
C SER A 119 22.86 5.91 -11.06
N PRO A 120 22.00 6.37 -12.00
CA PRO A 120 20.74 7.00 -11.64
C PRO A 120 19.80 6.01 -10.96
N CYS A 121 19.13 6.44 -9.89
CA CYS A 121 18.23 5.59 -9.11
C CYS A 121 18.90 4.32 -8.58
N ASP A 122 20.21 4.35 -8.36
CA ASP A 122 21.02 3.25 -7.85
C ASP A 122 22.26 3.80 -7.13
N GLY A 123 23.01 2.94 -6.44
CA GLY A 123 24.20 3.36 -5.71
C GLY A 123 23.88 4.36 -4.59
N PHE A 124 24.24 5.63 -4.79
CA PHE A 124 24.00 6.72 -3.83
C PHE A 124 22.80 7.61 -4.18
N ASP A 125 22.30 7.50 -5.42
CA ASP A 125 21.12 8.19 -5.91
C ASP A 125 19.88 7.34 -5.66
N VAL A 126 19.62 6.99 -4.41
CA VAL A 126 18.50 6.12 -4.01
C VAL A 126 17.81 6.67 -2.77
N SER A 127 16.55 6.33 -2.58
CA SER A 127 15.78 6.55 -1.35
C SER A 127 16.05 5.44 -0.33
N GLY A 128 15.48 5.60 0.87
CA GLY A 128 15.39 4.59 1.91
C GLY A 128 14.58 3.35 1.48
N ASN A 129 14.70 2.30 2.28
CA ASN A 129 14.04 1.00 2.09
C ASN A 129 12.73 0.86 2.89
N VAL A 130 12.37 1.84 3.72
CA VAL A 130 11.15 1.80 4.55
C VAL A 130 9.88 1.59 3.70
N HIS A 131 9.85 2.11 2.47
CA HIS A 131 8.73 1.93 1.53
C HIS A 131 8.85 0.68 0.65
N GLY A 132 9.57 -0.35 1.09
CA GLY A 132 9.50 -1.71 0.54
C GLY A 132 10.31 -1.95 -0.74
N GLN A 133 10.69 -0.92 -1.49
CA GLN A 133 11.54 -1.06 -2.66
C GLN A 133 12.99 -0.74 -2.34
N HIS A 134 13.88 -1.69 -2.62
CA HIS A 134 15.31 -1.45 -2.58
C HIS A 134 15.74 -0.70 -3.84
N SER A 135 16.54 0.36 -3.69
CA SER A 135 16.99 1.23 -4.79
C SER A 135 15.86 1.96 -5.52
N ALA A 136 14.84 2.44 -4.81
CA ALA A 136 13.94 3.42 -5.40
C ALA A 136 14.66 4.77 -5.59
N CYS A 137 14.24 5.56 -6.57
CA CYS A 137 14.83 6.89 -6.78
C CYS A 137 14.52 7.80 -5.59
N PRO A 138 15.40 8.79 -5.30
CA PRO A 138 15.14 9.83 -4.32
C PRO A 138 13.82 10.54 -4.61
N HIS A 139 13.16 11.00 -3.55
CA HIS A 139 11.84 11.62 -3.65
C HIS A 139 11.76 12.91 -2.86
N GLY A 140 10.73 13.71 -3.11
CA GLY A 140 10.45 14.90 -2.30
C GLY A 140 10.02 14.54 -0.88
N GLU A 141 9.93 15.56 -0.04
CA GLU A 141 9.52 15.44 1.36
C GLU A 141 8.23 14.62 1.56
N GLY A 142 8.19 13.84 2.64
CA GLY A 142 7.03 13.01 3.01
C GLY A 142 7.30 11.51 2.83
N THR A 143 6.25 10.72 3.04
CA THR A 143 6.34 9.26 3.04
C THR A 143 5.16 8.65 2.28
N CYS A 144 5.28 7.39 1.85
CA CYS A 144 4.16 6.65 1.23
C CYS A 144 3.20 6.08 2.29
N LEU A 145 1.96 5.76 1.90
CA LEU A 145 1.03 5.06 2.80
C LEU A 145 1.60 3.70 3.22
N GLU A 146 1.13 3.16 4.36
CA GLU A 146 1.62 1.87 4.88
C GLU A 146 1.43 0.72 3.86
N ASP A 147 0.38 0.80 3.03
CA ASP A 147 0.02 -0.19 2.02
C ASP A 147 0.61 0.12 0.63
N GLU A 148 1.57 1.04 0.56
CA GLU A 148 2.25 1.46 -0.66
C GLU A 148 3.74 1.11 -0.68
N GLU A 149 4.30 1.09 -1.87
CA GLU A 149 5.72 1.01 -2.15
C GLU A 149 6.16 2.13 -3.09
N LEU A 150 7.41 2.57 -2.93
CA LEU A 150 7.98 3.65 -3.71
C LEU A 150 8.65 3.12 -4.97
N LEU A 151 8.24 3.58 -6.15
CA LEU A 151 8.90 3.30 -7.42
C LEU A 151 9.12 4.61 -8.18
N LEU A 152 10.36 4.87 -8.60
CA LEU A 152 10.73 6.07 -9.36
C LEU A 152 10.26 7.38 -8.68
N GLY A 153 10.38 7.45 -7.35
CA GLY A 153 9.98 8.61 -6.56
C GLY A 153 8.45 8.80 -6.39
N MET A 154 7.63 7.82 -6.79
CA MET A 154 6.18 7.85 -6.60
C MET A 154 5.68 6.65 -5.81
N CYS A 155 4.64 6.87 -5.01
CA CYS A 155 3.98 5.85 -4.20
C CYS A 155 2.93 5.11 -5.03
N TYR A 156 2.98 3.78 -4.98
CA TYR A 156 2.01 2.87 -5.60
C TYR A 156 1.55 1.85 -4.57
N LYS A 157 0.33 1.34 -4.69
CA LYS A 157 -0.11 0.23 -3.86
C LYS A 157 0.83 -0.97 -4.01
N LYS A 158 1.20 -1.62 -2.90
CA LYS A 158 2.18 -2.71 -2.90
C LYS A 158 1.76 -3.86 -3.84
N CYS A 159 2.71 -4.38 -4.59
CA CYS A 159 2.58 -5.54 -5.46
C CYS A 159 2.14 -6.79 -4.68
N SER A 160 2.60 -6.95 -3.43
CA SER A 160 2.16 -8.02 -2.52
C SER A 160 0.65 -7.94 -2.23
N ILE A 161 0.08 -6.75 -2.12
CA ILE A 161 -1.35 -6.55 -1.89
C ILE A 161 -2.14 -6.77 -3.18
N LEU A 162 -1.70 -6.14 -4.27
CA LEU A 162 -2.36 -6.21 -5.59
C LEU A 162 -2.40 -7.62 -6.18
N THR A 163 -1.44 -8.48 -5.81
CA THR A 163 -1.33 -9.83 -6.37
C THR A 163 -1.61 -10.94 -5.36
N HIS A 164 -2.06 -10.59 -4.16
CA HIS A 164 -2.30 -11.51 -3.05
C HIS A 164 -1.07 -12.37 -2.73
N GLY A 165 0.10 -11.73 -2.62
CA GLY A 165 1.36 -12.34 -2.20
C GLY A 165 2.10 -13.11 -3.29
N ARG A 166 1.60 -13.14 -4.53
CA ARG A 166 2.19 -13.97 -5.62
C ARG A 166 3.31 -13.29 -6.39
N PHE A 167 3.22 -11.97 -6.58
CA PHE A 167 4.22 -11.16 -7.26
C PHE A 167 4.50 -9.97 -6.36
N ASN A 168 5.52 -10.09 -5.51
CA ASN A 168 5.74 -9.17 -4.40
C ASN A 168 6.66 -8.01 -4.74
N HIS A 169 7.34 -8.06 -5.88
CA HIS A 169 8.39 -7.10 -6.23
C HIS A 169 7.94 -6.21 -7.38
N ARG A 170 7.82 -4.91 -7.14
CA ARG A 170 7.50 -3.97 -8.21
C ARG A 170 8.72 -3.74 -9.12
N VAL A 171 8.49 -3.85 -10.42
CA VAL A 171 9.52 -3.57 -11.44
C VAL A 171 9.09 -2.47 -12.42
N ALA A 172 7.79 -2.16 -12.48
CA ALA A 172 7.25 -1.03 -13.21
C ALA A 172 5.92 -0.56 -12.58
N ALA A 173 5.40 0.59 -13.03
CA ALA A 173 4.11 1.13 -12.58
C ALA A 173 2.95 0.13 -12.73
N THR A 174 3.00 -0.69 -13.78
CA THR A 174 1.95 -1.66 -14.14
C THR A 174 2.41 -3.11 -14.01
N THR A 175 3.61 -3.37 -13.50
CA THR A 175 4.24 -4.71 -13.56
C THR A 175 4.85 -5.09 -12.22
N CYS A 176 4.44 -6.26 -11.73
CA CYS A 176 4.98 -6.92 -10.55
C CYS A 176 5.74 -8.19 -10.95
N CYS A 177 6.71 -8.58 -10.14
CA CYS A 177 7.57 -9.74 -10.31
C CYS A 177 7.46 -10.67 -9.09
N SER A 178 7.51 -11.99 -9.30
CA SER A 178 7.50 -13.00 -8.24
C SER A 178 8.87 -13.24 -7.62
N GLU A 179 9.93 -12.87 -8.33
CA GLU A 179 11.33 -13.06 -7.96
C GLU A 179 12.03 -11.70 -7.75
N THR A 180 13.32 -11.73 -7.43
CA THR A 180 14.16 -10.52 -7.33
C THR A 180 15.32 -10.53 -8.32
N GLY A 181 15.89 -9.36 -8.61
CA GLY A 181 17.09 -9.23 -9.44
C GLY A 181 16.88 -9.71 -10.87
N LEU A 182 17.90 -10.37 -11.44
CA LEU A 182 17.90 -10.77 -12.85
C LEU A 182 16.78 -11.77 -13.21
N ALA A 183 16.22 -12.48 -12.23
CA ALA A 183 15.11 -13.40 -12.47
C ALA A 183 13.83 -12.68 -12.96
N CYS A 184 13.71 -11.37 -12.71
CA CYS A 184 12.61 -10.56 -13.24
C CYS A 184 12.73 -10.26 -14.75
N PHE A 185 13.88 -10.53 -15.38
CA PHE A 185 13.97 -10.47 -16.83
C PHE A 185 13.27 -11.66 -17.52
N ASN A 186 12.90 -12.70 -16.77
CA ASN A 186 12.11 -13.80 -17.29
C ASN A 186 10.62 -13.39 -17.32
N PRO A 187 9.97 -13.32 -18.49
CA PRO A 187 8.56 -12.96 -18.61
C PRO A 187 7.62 -13.86 -17.80
N MET A 188 8.02 -15.11 -17.51
CA MET A 188 7.21 -16.03 -16.71
C MET A 188 7.10 -15.62 -15.23
N ASN A 189 8.03 -14.81 -14.75
CA ASN A 189 8.04 -14.28 -13.39
C ASN A 189 7.34 -12.92 -13.29
N LEU A 190 6.82 -12.40 -14.41
CA LEU A 190 6.18 -11.10 -14.48
C LEU A 190 4.66 -11.23 -14.55
N LYS A 191 3.97 -10.29 -13.87
CA LYS A 191 2.55 -10.06 -14.03
C LYS A 191 2.33 -8.59 -14.34
N THR A 192 1.67 -8.32 -15.46
CA THR A 192 1.36 -6.97 -15.91
C THR A 192 -0.14 -6.75 -15.92
N ASP A 193 -0.59 -5.65 -15.32
CA ASP A 193 -1.97 -5.16 -15.40
C ASP A 193 -1.96 -3.63 -15.54
N PHE A 194 -2.30 -3.15 -16.74
CA PHE A 194 -2.23 -1.73 -17.10
C PHE A 194 -3.23 -0.84 -16.34
N VAL A 195 -4.28 -1.42 -15.76
CA VAL A 195 -5.36 -0.67 -15.08
C VAL A 195 -5.37 -1.00 -13.58
N GLY A 196 -5.07 -2.24 -13.23
CA GLY A 196 -5.12 -2.73 -11.87
C GLY A 196 -3.93 -2.31 -11.01
N PHE A 197 -2.72 -2.18 -11.59
CA PHE A 197 -1.49 -2.03 -10.81
C PHE A 197 -0.94 -0.61 -10.70
N ALA A 198 -1.31 0.29 -11.61
CA ALA A 198 -0.96 1.71 -11.56
C ALA A 198 -1.96 2.48 -10.69
N VAL A 199 -2.00 2.16 -9.40
CA VAL A 199 -2.98 2.68 -8.43
C VAL A 199 -2.30 3.03 -7.11
N GLY A 200 -2.87 3.98 -6.37
CA GLY A 200 -2.48 4.30 -5.00
C GLY A 200 -3.16 3.38 -3.98
N GLY A 201 -2.63 3.37 -2.76
CA GLY A 201 -3.10 2.58 -1.62
C GLY A 201 -4.57 2.84 -1.29
N GLY A 202 -4.99 4.12 -1.36
CA GLY A 202 -6.36 4.58 -1.10
C GLY A 202 -7.43 4.11 -2.09
N LYS A 203 -7.08 3.31 -3.10
CA LYS A 203 -8.08 2.77 -4.03
C LYS A 203 -9.05 1.82 -3.30
N GLY A 204 -10.27 2.29 -3.10
CA GLY A 204 -11.39 1.50 -2.58
C GLY A 204 -11.75 1.75 -1.11
N ASP A 205 -11.06 2.66 -0.42
CA ASP A 205 -11.35 2.99 0.98
C ASP A 205 -12.38 4.12 1.17
N GLY A 206 -12.66 4.89 0.11
CA GLY A 206 -13.62 6.01 0.12
C GLY A 206 -13.13 7.26 0.86
N SER A 207 -11.86 7.33 1.22
CA SER A 207 -11.26 8.46 1.93
C SER A 207 -10.63 9.47 0.96
N GLN A 208 -10.76 10.76 1.25
CA GLN A 208 -10.08 11.81 0.49
C GLN A 208 -8.64 12.07 0.97
N ALA A 209 -8.27 11.53 2.14
CA ALA A 209 -6.94 11.70 2.71
C ALA A 209 -5.92 10.71 2.13
N THR A 210 -6.40 9.67 1.45
CA THR A 210 -5.59 8.57 0.89
C THR A 210 -5.83 8.52 -0.63
N PRO A 211 -4.86 8.93 -1.46
CA PRO A 211 -5.06 8.97 -2.90
C PRO A 211 -5.24 7.58 -3.50
N SER A 212 -6.17 7.45 -4.45
CA SER A 212 -6.43 6.21 -5.18
C SER A 212 -5.58 6.04 -6.44
N VAL A 213 -4.85 7.08 -6.82
CA VAL A 213 -3.92 7.11 -7.96
C VAL A 213 -2.49 7.24 -7.43
N PRO A 214 -1.47 6.83 -8.20
CA PRO A 214 -0.09 7.04 -7.81
C PRO A 214 0.18 8.51 -7.52
N HIS A 215 0.94 8.79 -6.46
CA HIS A 215 1.19 10.14 -5.97
C HIS A 215 2.62 10.29 -5.47
N LEU A 216 3.06 11.54 -5.29
CA LEU A 216 4.30 11.82 -4.57
C LEU A 216 4.11 11.51 -3.08
N PRO A 217 5.18 11.21 -2.34
CA PRO A 217 5.14 11.05 -0.89
C PRO A 217 4.38 12.21 -0.22
N MET A 218 3.58 11.87 0.78
CA MET A 218 2.69 12.82 1.44
C MET A 218 3.29 13.23 2.78
N LYS A 219 3.17 14.50 3.14
CA LYS A 219 3.51 14.97 4.49
C LYS A 219 2.39 14.60 5.46
N ALA A 220 2.73 14.33 6.72
CA ALA A 220 1.76 14.16 7.80
C ALA A 220 0.76 15.34 7.83
N GLY A 221 -0.52 15.06 7.58
CA GLY A 221 -1.59 16.08 7.55
C GLY A 221 -1.88 16.70 6.18
N GLY A 222 -1.25 16.22 5.11
CA GLY A 222 -1.43 16.67 3.73
C GLY A 222 -2.76 16.26 3.11
N VAL A 223 -3.87 16.84 3.58
CA VAL A 223 -4.96 17.17 2.65
C VAL A 223 -4.34 18.06 1.59
N PRO A 224 -4.52 17.80 0.28
CA PRO A 224 -3.89 18.60 -0.77
C PRO A 224 -4.19 20.08 -0.50
N ASP A 225 -3.12 20.89 -0.46
CA ASP A 225 -3.23 22.31 -0.18
C ASP A 225 -4.38 22.92 -0.95
N ARG A 226 -5.25 23.61 -0.20
CA ARG A 226 -6.48 24.29 -0.65
C ARG A 226 -6.28 25.21 -1.87
N TRP A 227 -5.02 25.48 -2.22
CA TRP A 227 -4.56 26.26 -3.36
C TRP A 227 -4.70 25.55 -4.72
N THR A 228 -4.70 24.21 -4.79
CA THR A 228 -4.85 23.51 -6.08
C THR A 228 -6.31 23.35 -6.54
N MET A 229 -7.29 23.42 -5.62
CA MET A 229 -8.72 23.33 -5.97
C MET A 229 -9.35 24.65 -6.45
N GLN A 230 -8.65 25.79 -6.39
CA GLN A 230 -9.20 27.06 -6.88
C GLN A 230 -9.03 27.26 -8.40
N ALA A 231 -8.21 26.45 -9.07
CA ALA A 231 -7.96 26.58 -10.51
C ALA A 231 -9.06 25.96 -11.40
N LEU A 232 -10.06 25.27 -10.84
CA LEU A 232 -11.13 24.61 -11.60
C LEU A 232 -12.55 25.07 -11.25
N ARG A 233 -12.72 26.24 -10.61
CA ARG A 233 -14.06 26.85 -10.53
C ARG A 233 -14.36 27.58 -11.83
N PRO A 234 -15.32 27.13 -12.67
CA PRO A 234 -15.78 27.95 -13.78
C PRO A 234 -16.36 29.25 -13.23
N CYS A 235 -15.91 30.36 -13.82
CA CYS A 235 -16.33 31.71 -13.49
C CYS A 235 -17.79 31.92 -13.92
N VAL A 236 -18.75 31.40 -13.16
CA VAL A 236 -20.17 31.65 -13.41
C VAL A 236 -20.57 32.93 -12.68
N ARG A 237 -20.26 34.07 -13.29
CA ARG A 237 -20.73 35.38 -12.85
C ARG A 237 -22.12 35.64 -13.46
N TRP A 238 -23.18 35.11 -12.86
CA TRP A 238 -24.54 35.59 -13.15
C TRP A 238 -24.72 36.97 -12.52
N ARG A 239 -24.68 37.98 -13.38
CA ARG A 239 -25.00 39.37 -13.07
C ARG A 239 -26.52 39.47 -12.94
N GLN A 240 -27.03 39.66 -11.72
CA GLN A 240 -28.39 40.16 -11.54
C GLN A 240 -28.40 41.64 -11.94
N ARG A 241 -29.17 41.96 -12.98
CA ARG A 241 -29.81 43.24 -13.19
C ARG A 241 -31.07 43.02 -14.00
#